data_AF-A0AAN8L122-F1
#
_entry.id   AF-A0AAN8L122-F1
#
_cell.length_a   1.000
_cell.length_b   1.000
_cell.length_c   1.000
_cell.angle_alpha   90.00
_cell.angle_beta   90.00
_cell.angle_gamma   90.00
#
_symmetry.space_group_name_H-M   'P 1'
#
loop_
_entity.id
_entity.type
_entity.pdbx_description
1 polymer ?
#
loop_
_entity_poly.entity_id
_entity_poly.type
_entity_poly.pdbx_seq_one_letter_code
_entity_poly.pdbx_strand_id
1 'polypeptide(L)'
;MAKTKELSKDVRDKIVDLHKAGMGYKTIAKQLGFAFVVLLSYKNLDTLKDSFSHQSQQLMSSAVTVSVSNSNTTNLPQPVNLTFNHLQSSDVDSTCVYWSDENGPGEWSGRGCTSVMSNSTHTVCSCNHLSTFALLKGIHQKKESGQLSVVMWVGISVALAFVVLSLIMSLWCRNFSRKRRGGHRLQQDIQLYSK
;
A
#
# COMPACT_ATOMS: atom_id res chain seq x y z
N MET A 1 2.68 -6.45 36.29
CA MET A 1 4.14 -6.56 36.08
C MET A 1 4.48 -8.00 35.72
N ALA A 2 4.66 -8.31 34.44
CA ALA A 2 5.07 -9.65 34.02
C ALA A 2 6.59 -9.79 34.25
N LYS A 3 6.98 -10.66 35.17
CA LYS A 3 8.40 -10.93 35.49
C LYS A 3 8.89 -11.98 34.50
N THR A 4 9.57 -11.57 33.44
CA THR A 4 10.24 -12.49 32.51
C THR A 4 11.33 -13.25 33.28
N LYS A 5 11.15 -14.56 33.45
CA LYS A 5 12.20 -15.41 33.99
C LYS A 5 13.22 -15.65 32.88
N GLU A 6 14.45 -15.22 33.12
CA GLU A 6 15.60 -15.53 32.27
C GLU A 6 15.80 -17.05 32.20
N LEU A 7 16.06 -17.56 30.99
CA LEU A 7 16.35 -18.97 30.77
C LEU A 7 17.72 -19.32 31.38
N SER A 8 17.82 -20.48 32.05
CA SER A 8 19.09 -20.95 32.62
C SER A 8 20.19 -21.05 31.55
N LYS A 9 21.45 -20.72 31.91
CA LYS A 9 22.61 -20.74 30.99
C LYS A 9 22.73 -22.07 30.25
N ASP A 10 22.56 -23.19 30.96
CA ASP A 10 22.59 -24.56 30.40
C ASP A 10 21.57 -24.76 29.27
N VAL A 11 20.34 -24.27 29.47
CA VAL A 11 19.28 -24.38 28.46
C VAL A 11 19.57 -23.48 27.26
N ARG A 12 20.18 -22.31 27.47
CA ARG A 12 20.60 -21.41 26.37
C ARG A 12 21.67 -22.05 25.49
N ASP A 13 22.71 -22.61 26.10
CA ASP A 13 23.81 -23.24 25.36
C ASP A 13 23.30 -24.43 24.53
N LYS A 14 22.41 -25.23 25.12
CA LYS A 14 21.76 -26.35 24.43
C LYS A 14 20.89 -25.92 23.24
N ILE A 15 20.19 -24.80 23.35
CA ILE A 15 19.42 -24.23 22.22
C ILE A 15 20.37 -23.76 21.10
N VAL A 16 21.49 -23.12 21.46
CA VAL A 16 22.49 -22.65 20.49
C VAL A 16 23.11 -23.82 19.74
N ASP A 17 23.44 -24.92 20.41
CA ASP A 17 24.02 -26.11 19.78
C ASP A 17 23.03 -26.81 18.85
N LEU A 18 21.77 -26.95 19.27
CA LEU A 18 20.73 -27.54 18.42
C LEU A 18 20.44 -26.67 17.19
N HIS A 19 20.49 -25.34 17.33
CA HIS A 19 20.36 -24.42 16.19
C HIS A 19 21.54 -24.54 15.22
N LYS A 20 22.78 -24.64 15.74
CA LYS A 20 23.98 -24.87 14.91
C LYS A 20 23.93 -26.22 14.17
N ALA A 21 23.28 -27.23 14.74
CA ALA A 21 23.00 -28.50 14.09
C ALA A 21 21.92 -28.43 12.98
N GLY A 22 21.40 -27.23 12.67
CA GLY A 22 20.41 -27.02 11.62
C GLY A 22 18.98 -27.37 12.02
N MET A 23 18.70 -27.62 13.30
CA MET A 23 17.33 -27.86 13.74
C MET A 23 16.55 -26.55 13.84
N GLY A 24 15.36 -26.54 13.23
CA GLY A 24 14.42 -25.44 13.38
C GLY A 24 13.93 -25.31 14.83
N TYR A 25 13.59 -24.07 15.24
CA TYR A 25 13.15 -23.74 16.60
C TYR A 25 11.95 -24.58 17.09
N LYS A 26 11.04 -25.00 16.19
CA LYS A 26 9.92 -25.92 16.51
C LYS A 26 10.42 -27.31 16.94
N THR A 27 11.46 -27.82 16.27
CA THR A 27 12.08 -29.12 16.57
C THR A 27 12.84 -29.07 17.90
N ILE A 28 13.55 -27.98 18.15
CA ILE A 28 14.29 -27.72 19.39
C ILE A 28 13.34 -27.66 20.59
N ALA A 29 12.24 -26.94 20.46
CA ALA A 29 11.19 -26.84 21.47
C ALA A 29 10.58 -28.20 21.81
N LYS A 30 10.24 -28.98 20.78
CA LYS A 30 9.66 -30.31 20.95
C LYS A 30 10.63 -31.28 21.62
N GLN A 31 11.92 -31.21 21.28
CA GLN A 31 12.98 -32.02 21.90
C GLN A 31 13.21 -31.69 23.36
N LEU A 32 13.21 -30.40 23.72
CA LEU A 32 13.50 -29.98 25.09
C LEU A 32 12.25 -29.93 26.00
N GLY A 33 11.06 -30.13 25.45
CA GLY A 33 9.79 -30.04 26.19
C GLY A 33 9.44 -28.61 26.63
N PHE A 34 10.05 -27.59 26.00
CA PHE A 34 9.81 -26.19 26.31
C PHE A 34 9.06 -25.48 25.19
N ALA A 35 8.20 -24.53 25.56
CA ALA A 35 7.66 -23.55 24.63
C ALA A 35 8.55 -22.32 24.62
N PHE A 36 9.15 -22.02 23.47
CA PHE A 36 9.90 -20.80 23.22
C PHE A 36 9.06 -19.79 22.44
N VAL A 37 9.19 -18.52 22.84
CA VAL A 37 8.73 -17.34 22.10
C VAL A 37 9.96 -16.57 21.66
N VAL A 38 10.06 -16.27 20.37
CA VAL A 38 11.15 -15.48 19.80
C VAL A 38 10.59 -14.17 19.30
N LEU A 39 11.18 -13.08 19.78
CA LEU A 39 10.88 -11.71 19.38
C LEU A 39 12.10 -11.14 18.66
N LEU A 40 11.93 -10.86 17.37
CA LEU A 40 12.96 -10.19 16.56
C LEU A 40 12.48 -8.78 16.23
N SER A 41 13.30 -7.77 16.53
CA SER A 41 13.01 -6.37 16.24
C SER A 41 14.01 -5.85 15.22
N TYR A 42 13.52 -5.44 14.05
CA TYR A 42 14.36 -4.88 12.99
C TYR A 42 14.35 -3.36 13.05
N LYS A 43 15.41 -2.78 13.58
CA LYS A 43 15.67 -1.34 13.53
C LYS A 43 16.40 -1.07 12.20
N ASN A 44 15.91 -0.15 11.37
CA ASN A 44 16.46 0.18 10.03
C ASN A 44 15.94 -0.67 8.85
N LEU A 45 14.63 -0.78 8.68
CA LEU A 45 14.01 -1.28 7.44
C LEU A 45 13.76 -0.16 6.42
N ASP A 46 14.48 0.95 6.56
CA ASP A 46 14.34 2.17 5.78
C ASP A 46 14.56 1.91 4.27
N THR A 47 15.30 0.85 3.93
CA THR A 47 15.51 0.35 2.57
C THR A 47 14.28 -0.31 1.95
N LEU A 48 13.31 -0.79 2.74
CA LEU A 48 12.03 -1.27 2.20
C LEU A 48 11.10 -0.12 1.78
N LYS A 49 11.44 1.12 2.15
CA LYS A 49 10.67 2.31 1.77
C LYS A 49 10.52 2.45 0.25
N ASP A 50 11.47 1.98 -0.53
CA ASP A 50 11.45 2.06 -2.00
C ASP A 50 10.47 1.06 -2.63
N SER A 51 10.33 -0.14 -2.05
CA SER A 51 9.37 -1.15 -2.49
C SER A 51 7.92 -0.76 -2.20
N PHE A 52 7.67 0.00 -1.13
CA PHE A 52 6.33 0.51 -0.79
C PHE A 52 6.03 1.89 -1.41
N SER A 53 7.04 2.58 -1.96
CA SER A 53 6.92 3.91 -2.59
C SER A 53 5.95 3.91 -3.78
N HIS A 54 5.90 2.81 -4.54
CA HIS A 54 4.96 2.65 -5.64
C HIS A 54 3.50 2.46 -5.19
N GLN A 55 3.23 2.24 -3.90
CA GLN A 55 1.92 1.89 -3.38
C GLN A 55 1.50 2.70 -2.14
N SER A 56 1.76 4.02 -2.06
CA SER A 56 1.17 4.94 -1.04
C SER A 56 1.29 4.54 0.46
N GLN A 57 1.98 3.43 0.78
CA GLN A 57 2.09 2.84 2.11
C GLN A 57 3.48 3.18 2.63
N GLN A 58 3.56 4.00 3.68
CA GLN A 58 4.84 4.34 4.29
C GLN A 58 4.99 3.60 5.62
N LEU A 59 6.10 2.90 5.83
CA LEU A 59 6.41 2.27 7.10
C LEU A 59 6.62 3.35 8.19
N MET A 60 5.95 3.25 9.34
CA MET A 60 6.04 4.21 10.45
C MET A 60 6.93 3.75 11.61
N SER A 61 7.20 2.44 11.71
CA SER A 61 7.98 1.85 12.80
C SER A 61 8.94 0.78 12.31
N SER A 62 9.81 0.32 13.21
CA SER A 62 10.48 -0.98 13.07
C SER A 62 9.47 -2.11 12.90
N ALA A 63 9.80 -3.12 12.09
CA ALA A 63 9.03 -4.35 12.04
C ALA A 63 9.44 -5.28 13.19
N VAL A 64 8.47 -5.99 13.74
CA VAL A 64 8.66 -6.93 14.84
C VAL A 64 8.09 -8.27 14.44
N THR A 65 8.91 -9.31 14.48
CA THR A 65 8.47 -10.68 14.24
C THR A 65 8.26 -11.40 15.55
N VAL A 66 7.07 -11.99 15.72
CA VAL A 66 6.75 -12.85 16.85
C VAL A 66 6.54 -14.27 16.35
N SER A 67 7.37 -15.18 16.82
CA SER A 67 7.21 -16.60 16.52
C SER A 67 7.18 -17.42 17.81
N VAL A 68 6.34 -18.44 17.82
CA VAL A 68 6.23 -19.41 18.91
C VAL A 68 6.50 -20.79 18.36
N SER A 69 7.20 -21.58 19.14
CA SER A 69 7.61 -22.94 18.77
C SER A 69 6.47 -23.97 18.71
N ASN A 70 5.29 -23.64 19.25
CA ASN A 70 4.10 -24.48 19.17
C ASN A 70 3.42 -24.31 17.79
N SER A 71 2.76 -25.37 17.31
CA SER A 71 2.19 -25.45 15.97
C SER A 71 0.95 -24.57 15.76
N ASN A 72 0.21 -24.24 16.81
CA ASN A 72 -1.01 -23.43 16.67
C ASN A 72 -0.72 -21.93 16.83
N THR A 73 -0.49 -21.27 15.70
CA THR A 73 -0.11 -19.85 15.63
C THR A 73 -1.26 -18.93 15.18
N THR A 74 -2.46 -19.48 14.96
CA THR A 74 -3.65 -18.75 14.49
C THR A 74 -4.78 -18.87 15.51
N ASN A 75 -5.63 -17.84 15.61
CA ASN A 75 -6.76 -17.79 16.55
C ASN A 75 -6.34 -18.05 18.01
N LEU A 76 -5.35 -17.28 18.46
CA LEU A 76 -4.89 -17.32 19.83
C LEU A 76 -6.06 -16.99 20.78
N PRO A 77 -6.27 -17.77 21.86
CA PRO A 77 -7.33 -17.52 22.84
C PRO A 77 -7.14 -16.18 23.57
N GLN A 78 -5.91 -15.67 23.61
CA GLN A 78 -5.59 -14.35 24.10
C GLN A 78 -4.73 -13.63 23.04
N PRO A 79 -5.16 -12.45 22.55
CA PRO A 79 -4.43 -11.73 21.52
C PRO A 79 -3.10 -11.19 22.06
N VAL A 80 -2.10 -11.07 21.19
CA VAL A 80 -0.80 -10.52 21.52
C VAL A 80 -0.82 -9.02 21.34
N ASN A 81 -0.39 -8.30 22.37
CA ASN A 81 -0.25 -6.84 22.33
C ASN A 81 1.20 -6.47 22.02
N LEU A 82 1.39 -5.73 20.92
CA LEU A 82 2.69 -5.28 20.41
C LEU A 82 2.75 -3.77 20.45
N THR A 83 3.80 -3.23 21.07
CA THR A 83 4.04 -1.78 21.13
C THR A 83 5.09 -1.40 20.10
N PHE A 84 4.70 -0.53 19.17
CA PHE A 84 5.53 0.02 18.12
C PHE A 84 5.84 1.48 18.42
N ASN A 85 7.13 1.81 18.53
CA ASN A 85 7.56 3.19 18.64
C ASN A 85 7.60 3.84 17.26
N HIS A 86 7.10 5.06 17.17
CA HIS A 86 7.11 5.82 15.91
C HIS A 86 8.53 6.29 15.58
N LEU A 87 8.95 6.13 14.33
CA LEU A 87 10.22 6.66 13.83
C LEU A 87 10.21 8.20 13.74
N GLN A 88 9.03 8.80 13.58
CA GLN A 88 8.81 10.24 13.54
C GLN A 88 7.48 10.57 14.19
N SER A 89 7.45 11.60 15.05
CA SER A 89 6.22 12.06 15.70
C SER A 89 5.23 12.50 14.64
N SER A 90 4.16 11.75 14.48
CA SER A 90 3.12 12.02 13.50
C SER A 90 1.77 11.74 14.12
N ASP A 91 0.88 12.70 14.02
CA ASP A 91 -0.51 12.66 14.50
C ASP A 91 -1.43 11.96 13.48
N VAL A 92 -0.86 11.02 12.71
CA VAL A 92 -1.54 10.39 11.57
C VAL A 92 -2.00 9.00 11.99
N ASP A 93 -3.24 8.66 11.62
CA ASP A 93 -3.82 7.33 11.78
C ASP A 93 -2.83 6.26 11.29
N SER A 94 -2.40 5.40 12.19
CA SER A 94 -1.49 4.29 11.93
C SER A 94 -2.29 2.98 11.84
N THR A 95 -1.86 2.07 10.96
CA THR A 95 -2.53 0.78 10.76
C THR A 95 -1.59 -0.36 11.13
N CYS A 96 -2.06 -1.22 12.02
CA CYS A 96 -1.37 -2.45 12.41
C CYS A 96 -1.54 -3.50 11.31
N VAL A 97 -0.43 -4.05 10.81
CA VAL A 97 -0.45 -5.06 9.75
C VAL A 97 0.49 -6.23 10.08
N TYR A 98 0.24 -7.36 9.43
CA TYR A 98 1.08 -8.55 9.46
C TYR A 98 1.43 -9.02 8.06
N TRP A 99 2.55 -9.71 7.91
CA TRP A 99 2.96 -10.32 6.65
C TRP A 99 2.15 -11.61 6.43
N SER A 100 1.35 -11.63 5.37
CA SER A 100 0.47 -12.73 5.00
C SER A 100 0.98 -13.43 3.75
N ASP A 101 1.15 -14.75 3.83
CA ASP A 101 1.49 -15.59 2.68
C ASP A 101 0.24 -16.25 2.05
N GLU A 102 -0.97 -15.89 2.48
CA GLU A 102 -2.23 -16.53 2.05
C GLU A 102 -2.52 -16.35 0.54
N ASN A 103 -2.09 -15.24 -0.06
CA ASN A 103 -2.49 -14.84 -1.41
C ASN A 103 -1.33 -14.89 -2.44
N GLY A 104 -0.19 -15.49 -2.09
CA GLY A 104 1.02 -15.50 -2.93
C GLY A 104 2.27 -15.08 -2.15
N PRO A 105 3.35 -14.64 -2.81
CA PRO A 105 4.55 -14.18 -2.11
C PRO A 105 4.26 -12.87 -1.36
N GLY A 106 3.78 -13.02 -0.12
CA GLY A 106 3.86 -12.05 0.97
C GLY A 106 3.22 -10.68 0.74
N GLU A 107 2.04 -10.46 1.29
CA GLU A 107 1.34 -9.16 1.31
C GLU A 107 1.10 -8.71 2.77
N TRP A 108 1.25 -7.41 3.04
CA TRP A 108 0.84 -6.86 4.33
C TRP A 108 -0.68 -6.82 4.44
N SER A 109 -1.23 -7.48 5.47
CA SER A 109 -2.66 -7.49 5.75
C SER A 109 -2.95 -6.96 7.15
N GLY A 110 -4.06 -6.24 7.32
CA GLY A 110 -4.56 -5.83 8.64
C GLY A 110 -5.49 -6.85 9.30
N ARG A 111 -5.76 -7.99 8.66
CA ARG A 111 -6.73 -8.97 9.14
C ARG A 111 -6.34 -9.53 10.52
N GLY A 112 -7.28 -9.53 11.47
CA GLY A 112 -7.04 -10.05 12.82
C GLY A 112 -6.11 -9.20 13.68
N CYS A 113 -5.78 -7.97 13.26
CA CYS A 113 -5.02 -6.98 14.02
C CYS A 113 -5.82 -5.70 14.21
N THR A 114 -5.75 -5.10 15.39
CA THR A 114 -6.45 -3.84 15.74
C THR A 114 -5.53 -2.91 16.53
N SER A 115 -5.62 -1.60 16.31
CA SER A 115 -4.94 -0.63 17.18
C SER A 115 -5.78 -0.42 18.43
N VAL A 116 -5.19 -0.67 19.60
CA VAL A 116 -5.88 -0.50 20.90
C VAL A 116 -5.55 0.83 21.56
N MET A 117 -4.37 1.40 21.23
CA MET A 117 -3.94 2.71 21.70
C MET A 117 -2.98 3.29 20.66
N SER A 118 -3.11 4.57 20.35
CA SER A 118 -2.16 5.30 19.52
C SER A 118 -1.91 6.68 20.12
N ASN A 119 -0.64 7.06 20.18
CA ASN A 119 -0.19 8.39 20.58
C ASN A 119 0.95 8.82 19.65
N SER A 120 1.32 10.09 19.66
CA SER A 120 2.40 10.67 18.84
C SER A 120 3.74 9.90 18.89
N THR A 121 4.01 9.20 19.99
CA THR A 121 5.27 8.47 20.22
C THR A 121 5.20 6.97 19.97
N HIS A 122 4.04 6.34 20.14
CA HIS A 122 3.90 4.90 20.02
C HIS A 122 2.46 4.47 19.73
N THR A 123 2.32 3.33 19.05
CA THR A 123 1.06 2.64 18.82
C THR A 123 1.12 1.25 19.44
N VAL A 124 0.03 0.83 20.10
CA VAL A 124 -0.17 -0.54 20.59
C VAL A 124 -1.17 -1.25 19.70
N CYS A 125 -0.73 -2.37 19.13
CA CYS A 125 -1.52 -3.25 18.28
C CYS A 125 -1.90 -4.52 19.04
N SER A 126 -3.14 -4.99 18.88
CA SER A 126 -3.62 -6.28 19.40
C SER A 126 -3.95 -7.20 18.24
N CYS A 127 -3.26 -8.33 18.15
CA CYS A 127 -3.39 -9.30 17.05
C CYS A 127 -3.71 -10.70 17.57
N ASN A 128 -4.59 -11.43 16.88
CA ASN A 128 -5.05 -12.77 17.27
C ASN A 128 -4.23 -13.94 16.68
N HIS A 129 -3.06 -13.67 16.12
CA HIS A 129 -2.18 -14.65 15.50
C HIS A 129 -0.71 -14.28 15.75
N LEU A 130 0.22 -15.16 15.33
CA LEU A 130 1.65 -14.93 15.40
C LEU A 130 2.21 -14.85 13.98
N SER A 131 2.83 -13.73 13.64
CA SER A 131 3.46 -13.50 12.33
C SER A 131 4.57 -12.45 12.45
N THR A 132 5.05 -11.96 11.32
CA THR A 132 5.81 -10.72 11.20
C THR A 132 4.85 -9.54 11.17
N PHE A 133 4.98 -8.63 12.12
CA PHE A 133 4.12 -7.46 12.27
C PHE A 133 4.86 -6.16 11.96
N ALA A 134 4.12 -5.19 11.45
CA ALA A 134 4.62 -3.85 11.19
C ALA A 134 3.53 -2.80 11.44
N LEU A 135 3.95 -1.55 11.67
CA LEU A 135 3.08 -0.40 11.72
C LEU A 135 3.24 0.41 10.43
N LEU A 136 2.16 0.52 9.66
CA LEU A 136 2.10 1.32 8.44
C LEU A 136 1.38 2.64 8.69
N LYS A 137 1.76 3.66 7.94
CA LYS A 137 1.01 4.92 7.85
C LYS A 137 -0.31 4.62 7.19
N GLY A 138 -1.39 4.99 7.86
CA GLY A 138 -2.72 4.94 7.28
C GLY A 138 -2.68 5.65 5.95
N ILE A 139 -2.90 4.89 4.89
CA ILE A 139 -3.33 5.48 3.64
C ILE A 139 -4.73 5.98 3.97
N HIS A 140 -4.85 7.22 4.40
CA HIS A 140 -5.97 7.94 3.83
C HIS A 140 -5.72 7.80 2.35
N GLN A 141 -6.56 6.99 1.69
CA GLN A 141 -6.95 7.21 0.32
C GLN A 141 -7.41 8.66 0.32
N LYS A 142 -6.45 9.60 0.29
CA LYS A 142 -6.66 10.94 -0.16
C LYS A 142 -7.06 10.63 -1.56
N LYS A 143 -8.37 10.56 -1.74
CA LYS A 143 -9.03 10.57 -3.01
C LYS A 143 -8.48 11.86 -3.59
N GLU A 144 -7.34 11.79 -4.27
CA GLU A 144 -6.80 12.86 -5.09
C GLU A 144 -7.68 13.03 -6.34
N SER A 145 -8.96 12.63 -6.23
CA SER A 145 -10.08 13.02 -7.06
C SER A 145 -10.30 14.53 -7.09
N GLY A 146 -9.53 15.33 -6.36
CA GLY A 146 -9.45 16.77 -6.56
C GLY A 146 -8.50 17.15 -7.69
N GLN A 147 -7.20 16.81 -7.56
CA GLN A 147 -6.17 17.31 -8.49
C GLN A 147 -6.19 16.61 -9.84
N LEU A 148 -6.35 15.28 -9.87
CA LEU A 148 -6.51 14.53 -11.13
C LEU A 148 -7.82 14.90 -11.85
N SER A 149 -8.87 15.23 -11.10
CA SER A 149 -10.14 15.69 -11.67
C SER A 149 -9.98 17.04 -12.36
N VAL A 150 -9.31 18.02 -11.75
CA VAL A 150 -9.08 19.34 -12.38
C VAL A 150 -8.30 19.21 -13.69
N VAL A 151 -7.24 18.38 -13.73
CA VAL A 151 -6.48 18.15 -14.97
C VAL A 151 -7.35 17.48 -16.04
N MET A 152 -8.18 16.50 -15.68
CA MET A 152 -9.14 15.90 -16.61
C MET A 152 -10.18 16.91 -17.11
N TRP A 153 -10.74 17.75 -16.24
CA TRP A 153 -11.71 18.78 -16.61
C TRP A 153 -11.12 19.84 -17.55
N VAL A 154 -9.88 20.29 -17.29
CA VAL A 154 -9.16 21.22 -18.16
C VAL A 154 -8.88 20.55 -19.51
N GLY A 155 -8.41 19.31 -19.52
CA GLY A 155 -8.16 18.54 -20.75
C GLY A 155 -9.41 18.38 -21.61
N ILE A 156 -10.55 18.03 -20.99
CA ILE A 156 -11.85 17.89 -21.67
C ILE A 156 -12.30 19.24 -22.25
N SER A 157 -12.17 20.33 -21.49
CA SER A 157 -12.58 21.67 -21.92
C SER A 157 -11.78 22.15 -23.14
N VAL A 158 -10.47 21.93 -23.14
CA VAL A 158 -9.59 22.27 -24.26
C VAL A 158 -9.95 21.44 -25.50
N ALA A 159 -10.14 20.12 -25.34
CA ALA A 159 -10.53 19.25 -26.45
C ALA A 159 -11.87 19.67 -27.08
N LEU A 160 -12.87 19.99 -26.26
CA LEU A 160 -14.17 20.49 -26.73
C LEU A 160 -14.04 21.80 -27.50
N ALA A 161 -13.22 22.74 -27.01
CA ALA A 161 -12.99 24.02 -27.70
C ALA A 161 -12.40 23.81 -29.10
N PHE A 162 -11.40 22.93 -29.24
CA PHE A 162 -10.81 22.60 -30.54
C PHE A 162 -11.85 21.98 -31.50
N VAL A 163 -12.68 21.04 -31.02
CA VAL A 163 -13.73 20.43 -31.83
C VAL A 163 -14.72 21.47 -32.35
N VAL A 164 -15.17 22.40 -31.48
CA VAL A 164 -16.10 23.47 -31.86
C VAL A 164 -15.48 24.38 -32.91
N LEU A 165 -14.22 24.79 -32.74
CA LEU A 165 -13.51 25.62 -33.73
C LEU A 165 -13.37 24.91 -35.08
N SER A 166 -13.01 23.62 -35.09
CA SER A 166 -12.95 22.83 -36.32
C SER A 166 -14.32 22.74 -37.02
N LEU A 167 -15.41 22.56 -36.26
CA LEU A 167 -16.76 22.55 -36.83
C LEU A 167 -17.13 23.89 -37.43
N ILE A 168 -16.89 25.00 -36.74
CA ILE A 168 -17.16 26.36 -37.25
C ILE A 168 -16.38 26.59 -38.55
N MET A 169 -15.08 26.31 -38.55
CA MET A 169 -14.23 26.47 -39.74
C MET A 169 -14.72 25.59 -40.90
N SER A 170 -15.14 24.35 -40.64
CA SER A 170 -15.70 23.47 -41.66
C SER A 170 -17.01 24.02 -42.26
N LEU A 171 -17.90 24.59 -41.42
CA LEU A 171 -19.16 25.18 -41.86
C LEU A 171 -18.92 26.46 -42.65
N TRP A 172 -17.96 27.29 -42.23
CA TRP A 172 -17.53 28.48 -42.93
C TRP A 172 -16.94 28.12 -44.30
N CYS A 173 -16.02 27.15 -44.35
CA CYS A 173 -15.47 26.64 -45.60
C CYS A 173 -16.57 26.06 -46.50
N ARG A 174 -17.55 25.33 -45.95
CA ARG A 174 -18.68 24.81 -46.73
C ARG A 174 -19.57 25.92 -47.26
N ASN A 175 -19.91 26.94 -46.46
CA ASN A 175 -20.75 28.06 -46.91
C ASN A 175 -20.04 28.94 -47.92
N PHE A 176 -18.76 29.22 -47.72
CA PHE A 176 -17.95 29.97 -48.67
C PHE A 176 -17.71 29.19 -49.96
N SER A 177 -17.46 27.88 -49.88
CA SER A 177 -17.36 27.01 -51.06
C SER A 177 -18.70 26.82 -51.77
N ARG A 178 -19.84 26.87 -51.06
CA ARG A 178 -21.18 26.91 -51.66
C ARG A 178 -21.41 28.25 -52.37
N LYS A 179 -20.99 29.37 -51.77
CA LYS A 179 -21.07 30.71 -52.37
C LYS A 179 -20.19 30.83 -53.62
N ARG A 180 -18.96 30.29 -53.59
CA ARG A 180 -18.07 30.18 -54.77
C ARG A 180 -18.62 29.25 -55.85
N ARG A 181 -19.18 28.08 -55.48
CA ARG A 181 -19.82 27.16 -56.45
C ARG A 181 -21.12 27.73 -57.04
N GLY A 182 -21.85 28.58 -56.31
CA GLY A 182 -22.99 29.34 -56.84
C GLY A 182 -22.56 30.40 -57.85
N GLY A 183 -21.46 31.12 -57.56
CA GLY A 183 -20.88 32.10 -58.49
C GLY A 183 -20.30 31.49 -59.77
N HIS A 184 -19.62 30.35 -59.68
CA HIS A 184 -19.06 29.67 -60.86
C HIS A 184 -20.13 29.02 -61.76
N ARG A 185 -21.30 28.64 -61.21
CA ARG A 185 -22.45 28.14 -62.00
C ARG A 185 -23.12 29.26 -62.79
N LEU A 186 -23.35 30.41 -62.14
CA LEU A 186 -23.89 31.61 -62.80
C LEU A 186 -22.98 32.11 -63.95
N GLN A 187 -21.65 31.99 -63.81
CA GLN A 187 -20.74 32.39 -64.90
C GLN A 187 -20.76 31.42 -66.09
N GLN A 188 -21.02 30.12 -65.88
CA GLN A 188 -21.23 29.15 -66.96
C GLN A 188 -22.57 29.38 -67.68
N ASP A 189 -23.63 29.71 -66.94
CA ASP A 189 -24.95 29.99 -67.53
C ASP A 189 -24.94 31.29 -68.37
N ILE A 190 -24.20 32.33 -67.95
CA ILE A 190 -24.05 33.58 -68.72
C ILE A 190 -23.25 33.36 -70.02
N GLN A 191 -22.23 32.50 -70.01
CA GLN A 191 -21.46 32.18 -71.22
C GLN A 191 -22.22 31.29 -72.22
N LEU A 192 -23.18 30.47 -71.75
CA LEU A 192 -24.10 29.71 -72.61
C LEU A 192 -25.18 30.58 -73.27
N TYR A 193 -25.51 31.74 -72.71
CA TYR A 193 -26.49 32.67 -73.27
C TYR A 193 -25.87 33.72 -74.22
N SER A 194 -24.53 33.81 -74.26
CA SER A 194 -23.78 34.79 -75.06
C SER A 194 -23.21 34.21 -76.37
N LYS A 195 -23.60 33.01 -76.77
CA LYS A 195 -23.19 32.34 -78.01
C LYS A 195 -24.41 31.88 -78.78
#